data_AF-A0A6M6JHH3-F1
#
_entry.id   AF-A0A6M6JHH3-F1
#
_cell.length_a   1.000
_cell.length_b   1.000
_cell.length_c   1.000
_cell.angle_alpha   90.00
_cell.angle_beta   90.00
_cell.angle_gamma   90.00
#
_symmetry.space_group_name_H-M   'P 1'
#
loop_
_entity.id
_entity.type
_entity.pdbx_description
1 polymer ?
#
loop_
_entity_poly.entity_id
_entity_poly.type
_entity_poly.pdbx_seq_one_letter_code
_entity_poly.pdbx_strand_id
1 'polypeptide(L)'
;MSEDEAASTDDGETAAEPTPEERRALFRVVRGTPTDAELAALTVVLAAASAGGGDAPVRRRDRWSDPVARLRAPLTPGPGAWAGTYLPR
;
A
#
# COMPACT_ATOMS: atom_id res chain seq x y z
N MET A 1 -26.78 8.66 -43.99
CA MET A 1 -25.87 7.56 -44.38
C MET A 1 -24.46 8.11 -44.22
N SER A 2 -23.68 7.80 -43.19
CA SER A 2 -23.76 6.70 -42.24
C SER A 2 -23.17 7.17 -40.92
N GLU A 3 -23.92 6.97 -39.85
CA GLU A 3 -23.41 6.89 -38.49
C GLU A 3 -22.74 5.52 -38.39
N ASP A 4 -21.41 5.49 -38.25
CA ASP A 4 -20.69 4.28 -37.88
C ASP A 4 -20.67 4.26 -36.34
N GLU A 5 -21.78 3.73 -35.80
CA GLU A 5 -21.93 3.39 -34.39
C GLU A 5 -21.05 2.18 -34.09
N ALA A 6 -19.77 2.44 -33.87
CA ALA A 6 -18.92 1.51 -33.16
C ALA A 6 -19.39 1.47 -31.70
N ALA A 7 -20.34 0.58 -31.46
CA ALA A 7 -20.66 0.04 -30.14
C ALA A 7 -19.37 -0.55 -29.53
N SER A 8 -18.60 0.29 -28.84
CA SER A 8 -17.62 -0.18 -27.87
C SER A 8 -18.45 -0.61 -26.67
N THR A 9 -18.72 -1.91 -26.61
CA THR A 9 -19.29 -2.60 -25.46
C THR A 9 -18.56 -2.15 -24.20
N ASP A 10 -19.23 -1.31 -23.43
CA ASP A 10 -18.97 -1.06 -22.03
C ASP A 10 -19.29 -2.37 -21.31
N ASP A 11 -18.33 -3.29 -21.22
CA ASP A 11 -18.32 -4.36 -20.22
C ASP A 11 -17.90 -3.77 -18.86
N GLY A 12 -18.58 -2.68 -18.48
CA GLY A 12 -18.60 -2.12 -17.14
C GLY A 12 -19.55 -2.94 -16.31
N GLU A 13 -19.12 -4.16 -15.95
CA GLU A 13 -19.78 -5.03 -14.98
C GLU A 13 -20.23 -4.17 -13.80
N THR A 14 -21.55 -3.99 -13.70
CA THR A 14 -22.18 -3.19 -12.66
C THR A 14 -21.86 -3.82 -11.32
N ALA A 15 -20.80 -3.34 -10.67
CA ALA A 15 -20.46 -3.74 -9.32
C ALA A 15 -21.62 -3.32 -8.42
N ALA A 16 -22.50 -4.27 -8.09
CA ALA A 16 -23.62 -4.05 -7.19
C ALA A 16 -23.10 -3.41 -5.90
N GLU A 17 -23.79 -2.37 -5.43
CA GLU A 17 -23.36 -1.67 -4.23
C GLU A 17 -23.30 -2.63 -3.04
N PRO A 18 -22.21 -2.58 -2.24
CA PRO A 18 -22.09 -3.44 -1.08
C PRO A 18 -23.18 -3.12 -0.06
N THR A 19 -23.78 -4.15 0.50
CA THR A 19 -24.82 -4.04 1.52
C THR A 19 -24.27 -3.40 2.80
N PRO A 20 -25.12 -2.77 3.64
CA PRO A 20 -24.67 -2.20 4.91
C PRO A 20 -24.00 -3.20 5.86
N GLU A 21 -24.30 -4.49 5.72
CA GLU A 21 -23.66 -5.57 6.49
C GLU A 21 -22.25 -5.86 5.97
N GLU A 22 -22.07 -5.94 4.65
CA GLU A 22 -20.75 -6.10 4.04
C GLU A 22 -19.81 -4.94 4.35
N ARG A 23 -20.33 -3.71 4.43
CA ARG A 23 -19.54 -2.53 4.84
C ARG A 23 -19.08 -2.59 6.31
N ARG A 24 -19.78 -3.33 7.17
CA ARG A 24 -19.46 -3.50 8.59
C ARG A 24 -18.58 -4.73 8.85
N ALA A 25 -18.44 -5.63 7.89
CA ALA A 25 -17.59 -6.82 8.03
C ALA A 25 -16.11 -6.44 8.14
N LEU A 26 -15.37 -7.09 9.05
CA LEU A 26 -13.93 -6.86 9.25
C LEU A 26 -13.08 -7.39 8.08
N PHE A 27 -13.51 -8.50 7.46
CA PHE A 27 -12.89 -9.10 6.29
C PHE A 27 -13.90 -10.00 5.56
N ARG A 28 -13.58 -10.40 4.33
CA ARG A 28 -14.39 -11.32 3.50
C ARG A 28 -13.50 -12.41 2.92
N VAL A 29 -13.97 -13.65 2.98
CA VAL A 29 -13.34 -14.79 2.29
C VAL A 29 -13.68 -14.70 0.80
N VAL A 30 -12.69 -14.41 -0.04
CA VAL A 30 -12.88 -14.28 -1.50
C VAL A 30 -12.93 -15.64 -2.19
N ARG A 31 -12.25 -16.64 -1.63
CA ARG A 31 -12.11 -17.98 -2.22
C ARG A 31 -11.82 -19.03 -1.15
N GLY A 32 -12.29 -20.26 -1.40
CA GLY A 32 -12.12 -21.41 -0.52
C GLY A 32 -13.25 -21.56 0.50
N THR A 33 -13.27 -22.71 1.19
CA THR A 33 -14.25 -23.04 2.23
C THR A 33 -13.50 -23.32 3.54
N PRO A 34 -13.10 -22.27 4.29
CA PRO A 34 -12.39 -22.45 5.54
C PRO A 34 -13.28 -23.16 6.56
N THR A 35 -12.65 -23.96 7.40
CA THR A 35 -13.30 -24.57 8.57
C THR A 35 -13.54 -23.52 9.65
N ASP A 36 -14.48 -23.81 10.56
CA ASP A 36 -14.78 -22.93 11.70
C ASP A 36 -13.53 -22.67 12.56
N ALA A 37 -12.66 -23.67 12.70
CA ALA A 37 -11.41 -23.56 13.44
C ALA A 37 -10.43 -22.57 12.79
N GLU A 38 -10.34 -22.56 11.46
CA GLU A 38 -9.49 -21.62 10.73
C GLU A 38 -10.01 -20.18 10.79
N LEU A 39 -11.34 -20.00 10.72
CA LEU A 39 -11.97 -18.69 10.92
C LEU A 39 -11.74 -18.16 12.33
N ALA A 40 -11.88 -19.02 13.35
CA ALA A 40 -11.57 -18.67 14.73
C ALA A 40 -10.09 -18.29 14.91
N ALA A 41 -9.16 -19.05 14.33
CA ALA A 41 -7.73 -18.74 14.41
C ALA A 41 -7.40 -17.39 13.77
N LEU A 42 -7.94 -17.11 12.56
CA LEU A 42 -7.72 -15.85 11.86
C LEU A 42 -8.28 -14.64 12.64
N THR A 43 -9.49 -14.76 13.18
CA THR A 43 -10.11 -13.68 13.97
C THR A 43 -9.33 -13.38 15.24
N VAL A 44 -8.83 -14.41 15.94
CA VAL A 44 -7.95 -14.23 17.11
C VAL A 44 -6.67 -13.48 16.76
N VAL A 45 -6.01 -13.85 15.65
CA VAL A 45 -4.79 -13.17 15.20
C VAL A 45 -5.07 -11.72 14.85
N LEU A 46 -6.16 -11.44 14.14
CA LEU A 46 -6.53 -10.08 13.76
C LEU A 46 -6.87 -9.21 14.99
N ALA A 47 -7.60 -9.77 15.96
CA ALA A 47 -7.91 -9.11 17.22
C ALA A 47 -6.64 -8.81 18.04
N ALA A 48 -5.70 -9.76 18.10
CA ALA A 48 -4.42 -9.56 18.77
C ALA A 48 -3.57 -8.48 18.08
N ALA A 49 -3.56 -8.46 16.74
CA ALA A 49 -2.82 -7.46 15.96
C ALA A 49 -3.43 -6.05 16.11
N SER A 50 -4.76 -5.93 16.25
CA SER A 50 -5.45 -4.65 16.41
C SER A 50 -5.45 -4.13 17.85
N ALA A 51 -5.27 -4.99 18.84
CA ALA A 51 -5.31 -4.65 20.26
C ALA A 51 -4.25 -3.64 20.73
N GLY A 52 -3.23 -3.34 19.92
CA GLY A 52 -2.43 -2.10 19.99
C GLY A 52 -1.86 -1.66 21.35
N GLY A 53 -1.71 -2.57 22.31
CA GLY A 53 -1.57 -2.24 23.74
C GLY A 53 -0.37 -2.87 24.45
N GLY A 54 0.67 -3.27 23.72
CA GLY A 54 1.94 -3.71 24.29
C GLY A 54 3.03 -2.66 24.05
N ASP A 55 3.99 -2.55 24.99
CA ASP A 55 5.21 -1.75 24.83
C ASP A 55 5.77 -1.95 23.42
N ALA A 56 5.75 -0.89 22.62
CA ALA A 56 6.07 -1.01 21.21
C ALA A 56 7.55 -1.42 21.14
N PRO A 57 7.89 -2.62 20.61
CA PRO A 57 9.28 -2.99 20.46
C PRO A 57 9.95 -1.90 19.61
N VAL A 58 11.19 -1.53 19.95
CA VAL A 58 11.97 -0.57 19.16
C VAL A 58 11.90 -0.99 17.70
N ARG A 59 11.08 -0.29 16.91
CA ARG A 59 10.73 -0.72 15.57
C ARG A 59 12.02 -0.65 14.76
N ARG A 60 12.56 -1.80 14.33
CA ARG A 60 13.67 -1.79 13.36
C ARG A 60 13.23 -0.94 12.18
N ARG A 61 14.10 -0.04 11.74
CA ARG A 61 13.85 0.76 10.53
C ARG A 61 13.50 -0.19 9.39
N ASP A 62 12.28 -0.10 8.91
CA ASP A 62 11.83 -0.83 7.75
C ASP A 62 12.54 -0.24 6.52
N ARG A 63 13.27 -1.10 5.82
CA ARG A 63 14.00 -0.75 4.59
C ARG A 63 13.04 -0.42 3.44
N TRP A 64 11.83 -0.96 3.46
CA TRP A 64 10.83 -0.79 2.40
C TRP A 64 10.11 0.54 2.49
N SER A 65 9.90 1.03 3.72
CA SER A 65 9.31 2.36 3.97
C SER A 65 10.36 3.48 4.08
N ASP A 66 11.64 3.22 3.82
CA ASP A 66 12.70 4.21 4.01
C ASP A 66 12.47 5.42 3.09
N PRO A 67 12.24 6.63 3.62
CA PRO A 67 12.06 7.83 2.80
C PRO A 67 13.24 8.06 1.86
N VAL A 68 14.47 7.72 2.28
CA VAL A 68 15.68 7.90 1.46
C VAL A 68 15.61 7.08 0.17
N ALA A 69 14.92 5.93 0.17
CA ALA A 69 14.71 5.14 -1.05
C ALA A 69 13.83 5.86 -2.09
N ARG A 70 13.06 6.88 -1.67
CA ARG A 70 12.24 7.72 -2.56
C ARG A 70 12.96 8.99 -3.00
N LEU A 71 14.09 9.34 -2.37
CA LEU A 71 14.90 10.50 -2.76
C LEU A 71 16.05 10.07 -3.65
N ARG A 72 16.42 10.94 -4.58
CA ARG A 72 17.64 10.75 -5.37
C ARG A 72 18.85 10.90 -4.46
N ALA A 73 19.85 10.03 -4.62
CA ALA A 73 21.10 10.15 -3.88
C ALA A 73 21.77 11.52 -4.16
N PRO A 74 22.32 12.19 -3.14
CA PRO A 74 23.08 13.42 -3.35
C PRO A 74 24.29 13.13 -4.25
N LEU A 75 24.57 14.05 -5.16
CA LEU A 75 25.75 13.96 -6.01
C LEU A 75 27.01 14.07 -5.14
N THR A 76 27.89 13.07 -5.23
CA THR A 76 29.20 13.13 -4.57
C THR A 76 30.12 14.01 -5.39
N PRO A 77 30.63 15.14 -4.85
CA PRO A 77 31.58 15.97 -5.58
C PRO A 77 32.85 15.16 -5.89
N GLY A 78 33.33 15.23 -7.13
CA GLY A 78 34.60 14.62 -7.51
C GLY A 78 35.82 15.36 -6.95
N PRO A 79 37.03 14.76 -7.03
CA PRO A 79 38.26 15.45 -6.67
C PRO A 79 38.39 16.79 -7.42
N GLY A 80 38.60 17.89 -6.70
CA GLY A 80 38.70 19.24 -7.28
C GLY A 80 37.38 19.98 -7.50
N ALA A 81 36.23 19.40 -7.16
CA ALA A 81 34.89 19.96 -7.45
C ALA A 81 34.57 21.31 -6.77
N TRP A 82 35.43 21.81 -5.88
CA TRP A 82 35.28 23.10 -5.20
C TRP A 82 36.52 23.99 -5.30
N ALA A 83 37.44 23.67 -6.22
CA ALA A 83 38.66 24.44 -6.42
C ALA A 83 38.40 25.65 -7.32
N GLY A 84 37.79 26.73 -6.80
CA GLY A 84 37.96 28.02 -7.47
C GLY A 84 36.91 29.12 -7.32
N THR A 85 36.07 29.18 -6.28
CA THR A 85 35.05 30.26 -6.25
C THR A 85 34.99 31.08 -4.95
N TYR A 86 36.00 31.06 -4.08
CA TYR A 86 35.96 31.89 -2.85
C TYR A 86 37.18 32.77 -2.57
N LEU A 87 37.83 33.36 -3.58
CA LEU A 87 38.64 34.56 -3.30
C LEU A 87 38.29 35.71 -4.26
N PRO A 88 37.60 36.76 -3.79
CA PRO A 88 37.59 38.04 -4.48
C PRO A 88 39.00 38.67 -4.40
N ARG A 89 39.45 39.28 -5.50
CA ARG A 89 40.63 40.15 -5.53
C ARG A 89 40.27 41.56 -5.07
#